data_AF-A0A2H0UFE4-F1
#
_entry.id   AF-A0A2H0UFE4-F1
#
_cell.length_a   1.000
_cell.length_b   1.000
_cell.length_c   1.000
_cell.angle_alpha   90.00
_cell.angle_beta   90.00
_cell.angle_gamma   90.00
#
_symmetry.space_group_name_H-M   'P 1'
#
loop_
_entity.id
_entity.type
_entity.pdbx_description
1 polymer ?
#
loop_
_entity_poly.entity_id
_entity_poly.type
_entity_poly.pdbx_seq_one_letter_code
_entity_poly.pdbx_strand_id
1 'polypeptide(L)'
;MEPIENTENQAPMPETEVKKDGGLGPTLSIILIVILIALGGLYYFTQGIENYNDGSTPADESTEQAVLELQAQGSSDEVAEIEADLEATDFSEIDSMLIELDAELDAQ
;
A
#
# COMPACT_ATOMS: atom_id res chain seq x y z
N MET A 1 28.87 -43.47 57.63
CA MET A 1 28.60 -42.35 56.71
C MET A 1 27.90 -42.96 55.52
N GLU A 2 26.57 -42.87 55.49
CA GLU A 2 25.78 -43.24 54.31
C GLU A 2 25.40 -41.94 53.59
N PRO A 3 25.44 -41.88 52.25
CA PRO A 3 24.95 -40.73 51.52
C PRO A 3 23.43 -40.78 51.46
N ILE A 4 22.79 -39.72 51.95
CA ILE A 4 21.37 -39.45 51.70
C ILE A 4 21.25 -38.85 50.29
N GLU A 5 20.94 -39.69 49.30
CA GLU A 5 20.24 -39.24 48.09
C GLU A 5 18.85 -38.78 48.51
N ASN A 6 18.54 -37.51 48.29
CA ASN A 6 17.15 -37.07 48.24
C ASN A 6 16.91 -36.42 46.88
N THR A 7 16.43 -37.26 45.98
CA THR A 7 15.84 -36.93 44.69
C THR A 7 14.74 -35.88 44.90
N GLU A 8 15.04 -34.62 44.58
CA GLU A 8 13.99 -33.61 44.41
C GLU A 8 13.12 -34.03 43.23
N ASN A 9 11.98 -34.61 43.60
CA ASN A 9 10.85 -34.93 42.78
C ASN A 9 10.31 -33.63 42.15
N GLN A 10 10.86 -33.24 41.01
CA GLN A 10 10.27 -32.22 40.15
C GLN A 10 8.94 -32.78 39.65
N ALA A 11 7.84 -32.30 40.23
CA ALA A 11 6.51 -32.54 39.71
C ALA A 11 6.50 -32.08 38.23
N PRO A 12 5.96 -32.90 37.30
CA PRO A 12 5.80 -32.45 35.93
C PRO A 12 4.88 -31.23 35.94
N MET A 13 5.38 -30.08 35.48
CA MET A 13 4.52 -28.95 35.22
C MET A 13 3.44 -29.38 34.23
N PRO A 14 2.17 -28.96 34.41
CA PRO A 14 1.17 -29.15 33.39
C PRO A 14 1.63 -28.39 32.14
N GLU A 15 1.97 -29.15 31.10
CA GLU A 15 2.14 -28.64 29.75
C GLU A 15 0.80 -28.00 29.37
N THR A 16 0.78 -26.67 29.31
CA THR A 16 -0.41 -25.95 28.83
C THR A 16 -0.49 -26.25 27.34
N GLU A 17 -1.27 -27.27 27.00
CA GLU A 17 -1.66 -27.53 25.62
C GLU A 17 -2.35 -26.27 25.10
N VAL A 18 -1.62 -25.48 24.31
CA VAL A 18 -2.19 -24.40 23.51
C VAL A 18 -3.09 -25.09 22.50
N LYS A 19 -4.38 -25.21 22.85
CA LYS A 19 -5.40 -25.68 21.91
C LYS A 19 -5.30 -24.79 20.68
N LYS A 20 -4.84 -25.39 19.59
CA LYS A 20 -4.82 -24.79 18.27
C LYS A 20 -6.25 -24.83 17.77
N ASP A 21 -7.09 -23.94 18.31
CA ASP A 21 -8.43 -23.73 17.82
C ASP A 21 -8.30 -23.36 16.35
N GLY A 22 -8.87 -24.20 15.48
CA GLY A 22 -8.77 -24.08 14.03
C GLY A 22 -9.22 -22.70 13.59
N GLY A 23 -8.26 -21.80 13.38
CA GLY A 23 -8.53 -20.40 13.15
C GLY A 23 -9.21 -20.20 11.81
N LEU A 24 -10.46 -19.76 11.83
CA LEU A 24 -11.18 -19.26 10.66
C LEU A 24 -10.59 -17.93 10.12
N GLY A 25 -9.63 -17.33 10.84
CA GLY A 25 -9.02 -16.05 10.48
C GLY A 25 -8.35 -16.04 9.10
N PRO A 26 -7.40 -16.95 8.81
CA PRO A 26 -6.77 -17.02 7.49
C PRO A 26 -7.76 -17.34 6.36
N THR A 27 -8.76 -18.17 6.63
CA THR A 27 -9.79 -18.49 5.63
C THR A 27 -10.63 -17.25 5.29
N LEU A 28 -11.03 -16.48 6.31
CA LEU A 28 -11.82 -15.27 6.11
C LEU A 28 -11.03 -14.19 5.36
N SER A 29 -9.73 -14.05 5.61
CA SER A 29 -8.89 -13.08 4.91
C SER A 29 -8.68 -13.45 3.44
N ILE A 30 -8.48 -14.74 3.13
CA ILE A 30 -8.38 -15.22 1.74
C ILE A 30 -9.68 -14.93 0.98
N ILE A 31 -10.84 -15.19 1.59
CA ILE A 31 -12.14 -14.92 0.96
C ILE A 31 -12.28 -13.43 0.62
N LEU A 32 -11.91 -12.53 1.54
CA LEU A 32 -11.96 -11.09 1.30
C LEU A 32 -11.07 -10.66 0.13
N ILE A 33 -9.82 -11.17 0.09
CA ILE A 33 -8.87 -10.85 -0.98
C ILE A 33 -9.39 -11.35 -2.34
N VAL A 34 -9.93 -12.57 -2.40
CA VAL A 34 -10.50 -13.11 -3.65
C VAL A 34 -11.66 -12.26 -4.16
N ILE A 35 -12.53 -11.76 -3.26
CA ILE A 35 -13.63 -10.87 -3.64
C ILE A 35 -13.08 -9.55 -4.21
N LEU A 36 -12.08 -8.94 -3.58
CA LEU A 36 -11.46 -7.70 -4.07
C LEU A 36 -10.80 -7.90 -5.45
N ILE A 37 -10.08 -9.00 -5.65
CA ILE A 37 -9.46 -9.31 -6.94
C ILE A 37 -10.54 -9.59 -8.00
N ALA A 38 -11.61 -10.30 -7.65
CA ALA A 38 -12.70 -10.56 -8.58
C ALA A 38 -13.40 -9.27 -9.03
N LEU A 39 -13.69 -8.36 -8.09
CA LEU A 39 -14.32 -7.07 -8.39
C LEU A 39 -13.38 -6.14 -9.16
N GLY A 40 -12.14 -5.98 -8.70
CA GLY A 40 -11.14 -5.13 -9.37
C GLY A 40 -10.75 -5.68 -10.74
N GLY A 41 -10.57 -7.00 -10.84
CA GLY A 41 -10.27 -7.69 -12.09
C GLY A 41 -11.43 -7.61 -13.09
N LEU A 42 -12.67 -7.78 -12.64
CA LEU A 42 -13.84 -7.61 -13.50
C LEU A 42 -13.99 -6.16 -13.97
N TYR A 43 -13.86 -5.18 -13.07
CA TYR A 43 -13.94 -3.75 -13.37
C TYR A 43 -12.87 -3.29 -14.38
N TYR A 44 -11.64 -3.76 -14.20
CA TYR A 44 -10.54 -3.50 -15.12
C TYR A 44 -10.77 -4.17 -16.49
N PHE A 45 -11.19 -5.44 -16.48
CA PHE A 45 -11.45 -6.19 -17.70
C PHE A 45 -12.60 -5.61 -18.52
N THR A 46 -13.65 -5.09 -17.89
CA THR A 46 -14.78 -4.45 -18.59
C THR A 46 -14.42 -3.09 -19.18
N GLN A 47 -13.56 -2.30 -18.52
CA GLN A 47 -13.12 -0.99 -19.05
C GLN A 47 -12.18 -1.10 -20.25
N GLY A 48 -11.37 -2.16 -20.32
CA GLY A 48 -10.43 -2.37 -21.42
C GLY A 48 -11.10 -2.67 -22.77
N ILE A 49 -12.37 -3.10 -22.78
CA ILE A 49 -13.08 -3.49 -24.01
C ILE A 49 -13.84 -2.32 -24.63
N GLU A 50 -14.34 -1.37 -23.82
CA GLU A 50 -15.13 -0.23 -24.32
C GLU A 50 -14.26 0.86 -24.96
N ASN A 51 -12.98 0.95 -24.58
CA ASN A 51 -12.05 1.96 -25.08
C ASN A 51 -11.21 1.51 -26.29
N TYR A 52 -11.44 0.31 -26.84
CA TYR A 52 -10.68 -0.20 -27.99
C TYR A 52 -11.29 0.16 -29.36
N ASN A 53 -12.26 1.07 -29.40
CA ASN A 53 -12.95 1.46 -30.63
C ASN A 53 -12.93 2.97 -30.94
N ASP A 54 -12.08 3.75 -30.27
CA ASP A 54 -11.76 5.09 -30.74
C ASP A 54 -10.25 5.32 -30.67
N GLY A 55 -9.60 5.23 -31.83
CA GLY A 55 -8.16 5.30 -32.01
C GLY A 55 -7.60 6.71 -31.86
N SER A 56 -8.08 7.52 -30.91
CA SER A 56 -7.56 8.84 -30.59
C SER A 56 -8.05 9.26 -29.22
N THR A 57 -7.50 8.68 -28.16
CA THR A 57 -7.36 9.47 -26.92
C THR A 57 -6.33 10.54 -27.27
N PRO A 58 -6.64 11.85 -27.22
CA PRO A 58 -5.56 12.80 -27.03
C PRO A 58 -5.00 12.43 -25.66
N ALA A 59 -3.86 11.74 -25.66
CA ALA A 59 -2.98 11.87 -24.51
C ALA A 59 -2.79 13.37 -24.37
N ASP A 60 -3.32 13.91 -23.27
CA ASP A 60 -3.14 15.30 -22.94
C ASP A 60 -1.61 15.44 -22.78
N GLU A 61 -0.92 15.96 -23.79
CA GLU A 61 0.54 16.00 -23.84
C GLU A 61 1.11 16.72 -22.60
N SER A 62 0.28 17.56 -21.96
CA SER A 62 0.55 18.17 -20.66
C SER A 62 0.70 17.16 -19.52
N THR A 63 -0.15 16.14 -19.46
CA THR A 63 -0.12 15.12 -18.41
C THR A 63 1.06 14.16 -18.60
N GLU A 64 1.39 13.80 -19.83
CA GLU A 64 2.59 12.98 -20.11
C GLU A 64 3.89 13.73 -19.79
N GLN A 65 3.95 15.04 -20.06
CA GLN A 65 5.09 15.88 -19.68
C GLN A 65 5.22 16.01 -18.16
N ALA A 66 4.12 16.27 -17.44
CA ALA A 66 4.13 16.33 -15.99
C ALA A 66 4.59 15.00 -15.36
N VAL A 67 4.13 13.85 -15.90
CA VAL A 67 4.57 12.53 -15.42
C VAL A 67 6.05 12.29 -15.69
N LEU A 68 6.57 12.71 -16.85
CA LEU A 68 8.00 12.60 -17.18
C LEU A 68 8.88 13.49 -16.29
N GLU A 69 8.41 14.69 -15.95
CA GLU A 69 9.09 15.60 -15.02
C GLU A 69 9.12 15.06 -13.59
N LEU A 70 8.02 14.44 -13.14
CA LEU A 70 8.00 13.72 -11.86
C LEU A 70 8.92 12.49 -11.84
N GLN A 71 9.07 11.81 -12.98
CA GLN A 71 9.96 10.65 -13.11
C GLN A 71 11.45 11.04 -13.19
N ALA A 72 11.74 12.29 -13.54
CA ALA A 72 13.10 12.83 -13.60
C ALA A 72 13.64 13.25 -12.21
N GLN A 73 12.84 13.12 -11.15
CA GLN A 73 13.29 13.33 -9.77
C GLN A 73 14.44 12.36 -9.44
N GLY A 74 15.44 12.84 -8.70
CA GLY A 74 16.72 12.18 -8.57
C GLY A 74 16.65 10.78 -7.97
N SER A 75 17.64 9.95 -8.30
CA SER A 75 17.81 8.58 -7.79
C SER A 75 18.88 8.48 -6.70
N SER A 76 19.30 9.63 -6.18
CA SER A 76 20.42 9.73 -5.26
C SER A 76 20.02 9.43 -3.82
N ASP A 77 20.87 8.67 -3.14
CA ASP A 77 20.78 8.40 -1.71
C ASP A 77 21.66 9.37 -0.88
N GLU A 78 22.36 10.31 -1.53
CA GLU A 78 23.14 11.34 -0.85
C GLU A 78 22.25 12.47 -0.30
N VAL A 79 22.40 12.78 0.99
CA VAL A 79 21.57 13.80 1.68
C VAL A 79 21.63 15.17 1.00
N ALA A 80 22.80 15.59 0.51
CA ALA A 80 22.95 16.88 -0.16
C ALA A 80 22.23 16.93 -1.52
N GLU A 81 22.06 15.79 -2.18
CA GLU A 81 21.36 15.69 -3.47
C GLU A 81 19.84 15.65 -3.26
N ILE A 82 19.37 14.97 -2.20
CA ILE A 82 17.96 15.01 -1.78
C ILE A 82 17.53 16.43 -1.40
N GLU A 83 18.36 17.18 -0.68
CA GLU A 83 18.07 18.58 -0.32
C GLU A 83 17.94 19.46 -1.57
N ALA A 84 18.79 19.24 -2.58
CA ALA A 84 18.72 19.95 -3.85
C ALA A 84 17.46 19.57 -4.65
N ASP A 85 17.10 18.30 -4.69
CA ASP A 85 15.89 17.82 -5.39
C ASP A 85 14.61 18.36 -4.76
N LEU A 86 14.55 18.45 -3.42
CA LEU A 86 13.43 19.04 -2.70
C LEU A 86 13.28 20.55 -2.94
N GLU A 87 14.40 21.27 -3.08
CA GLU A 87 14.39 22.71 -3.40
C GLU A 87 14.02 22.97 -4.87
N ALA A 88 14.34 22.02 -5.76
CA ALA A 88 13.99 22.07 -7.18
C ALA A 88 12.56 21.58 -7.49
N THR A 89 11.88 20.92 -6.54
CA THR A 89 10.50 20.45 -6.72
C THR A 89 9.53 21.62 -6.69
N ASP A 90 8.78 21.82 -7.78
CA ASP A 90 7.78 22.89 -7.89
C ASP A 90 6.45 22.45 -7.25
N PHE A 91 6.03 23.15 -6.19
CA PHE A 91 4.75 22.91 -5.49
C PHE A 91 3.64 23.90 -5.88
N SER A 92 3.93 24.85 -6.79
CA SER A 92 2.99 25.92 -7.15
C SER A 92 1.67 25.42 -7.76
N GLU A 93 1.72 24.26 -8.41
CA GLU A 93 0.54 23.60 -9.00
C GLU A 93 -0.37 23.02 -7.92
N ILE A 94 0.20 22.46 -6.84
CA ILE A 94 -0.56 21.97 -5.68
C ILE A 94 -1.24 23.12 -4.96
N ASP A 95 -0.54 24.25 -4.78
CA ASP A 95 -1.11 25.46 -4.17
C ASP A 95 -2.30 25.97 -4.99
N SER A 96 -2.18 25.96 -6.32
CA SER A 96 -3.23 26.38 -7.24
C SER A 96 -4.44 25.46 -7.19
N MET A 97 -4.21 24.14 -7.17
CA MET A 97 -5.29 23.14 -7.01
C MET A 97 -6.03 23.28 -5.68
N LEU A 98 -5.33 23.62 -4.59
CA LEU A 98 -5.93 23.79 -3.27
C LEU A 98 -6.85 25.02 -3.22
N ILE A 99 -6.46 26.10 -3.89
CA ILE A 99 -7.28 27.31 -4.03
C ILE A 99 -8.55 27.02 -4.84
N GLU A 100 -8.42 26.26 -5.94
CA GLU A 100 -9.57 25.89 -6.78
C GLU A 100 -10.54 24.96 -6.05
N LEU A 101 -10.03 24.02 -5.25
CA LEU A 101 -10.84 23.14 -4.41
C LEU A 101 -11.64 23.91 -3.34
N ASP A 102 -11.03 24.90 -2.68
CA ASP A 102 -11.69 25.74 -1.67
C ASP A 102 -12.81 26.56 -2.30
N ALA A 103 -12.56 27.13 -3.49
CA ALA A 103 -13.56 27.87 -4.26
C ALA A 103 -14.75 27.00 -4.70
N GLU A 104 -14.53 25.72 -5.03
CA GLU A 104 -15.60 24.79 -5.40
C GLU A 104 -16.41 24.29 -4.18
N LEU A 105 -15.77 24.15 -3.02
CA LEU A 105 -16.46 23.83 -1.76
C LEU A 105 -17.36 24.98 -1.29
N ASP A 106 -16.93 26.22 -1.46
CA ASP A 106 -17.72 27.41 -1.11
C ASP A 106 -18.89 27.68 -2.08
N ALA A 107 -18.86 27.09 -3.28
CA ALA A 107 -19.88 27.25 -4.30
C ALA A 107 -21.05 26.22 -4.21
N GLN A 108 -20.99 25.26 -3.28
CA GLN A 108 -22.02 24.23 -3.01
C GLN A 108 -22.87 24.54 -1.79
#